data_AF-A0A7C2LM54-F1
#
_entry.id   AF-A0A7C2LM54-F1
#
_cell.length_a   1.000
_cell.length_b   1.000
_cell.length_c   1.000
_cell.angle_alpha   90.00
_cell.angle_beta   90.00
_cell.angle_gamma   90.00
#
_symmetry.space_group_name_H-M   'P 1'
#
loop_
_entity.id
_entity.type
_entity.pdbx_description
1 polymer ?
#
loop_
_entity_poly.entity_id
_entity_poly.type
_entity_poly.pdbx_seq_one_letter_code
_entity_poly.pdbx_strand_id
1 'polypeptide(L)'
;METAVASPRNLSRSLQRQVELATAICQERLMAVHARHLLAFVDLVSDRLPFDQAIEIYTRVLELNPEQARNLASRVLAELGQRLGVSERPLPAEPGSVDETEAEEPEPPGRPGALLAKLGRRLRGRRQEDLRYRINLAAARAEDAIFDTHVDNALLFVRALGEELPPPEAIDLYVETMMLPEGYADVVYHRALRIVAEQVLPPLPSEGETAVPSTT
;
A
#
# COMPACT_ATOMS: atom_id res chain seq x y z
N MET A 1 9.34 -5.57 43.96
CA MET A 1 8.59 -6.71 43.39
C MET A 1 8.69 -6.54 41.90
N GLU A 2 9.65 -7.23 41.30
CA GLU A 2 10.09 -7.06 39.93
C GLU A 2 9.18 -7.90 39.04
N THR A 3 8.33 -7.25 38.25
CA THR A 3 7.49 -7.92 37.25
C THR A 3 8.40 -8.43 36.13
N ALA A 4 8.69 -9.73 36.18
CA ALA A 4 9.32 -10.44 35.09
C ALA A 4 8.38 -10.40 33.87
N VAL A 5 8.67 -9.49 32.94
CA VAL A 5 8.14 -9.51 31.58
C VAL A 5 8.58 -10.84 30.96
N ALA A 6 7.61 -11.69 30.62
CA ALA A 6 7.89 -12.99 30.03
C ALA A 6 8.70 -12.80 28.74
N SER A 7 9.93 -13.33 28.71
CA SER A 7 10.77 -13.30 27.52
C SER A 7 10.10 -14.05 26.36
N PRO A 8 10.16 -13.53 25.12
CA PRO A 8 9.53 -14.11 23.91
C PRO A 8 10.15 -15.45 23.43
N ARG A 9 10.86 -16.17 24.31
CA ARG A 9 11.68 -17.34 23.96
C ARG A 9 11.07 -18.70 24.27
N ASN A 10 9.81 -18.76 24.70
CA ASN A 10 9.11 -20.03 24.98
C ASN A 10 7.69 -20.08 24.39
N LEU A 11 7.47 -19.53 23.19
CA LEU A 11 6.23 -19.82 22.46
C LEU A 11 6.19 -21.32 22.13
N SER A 12 5.04 -21.97 22.29
CA SER A 12 4.89 -23.38 21.94
C SER A 12 5.22 -23.58 20.45
N ARG A 13 5.75 -24.74 20.06
CA ARG A 13 5.98 -25.03 18.61
C ARG A 13 4.69 -24.96 17.79
N SER A 14 3.53 -25.08 18.42
CA SER A 14 2.22 -24.89 17.77
C SER A 14 1.99 -23.41 17.49
N LEU A 15 2.10 -22.58 18.52
CA LEU A 15 1.96 -21.13 18.43
C LEU A 15 2.93 -20.51 17.44
N GLN A 16 4.20 -20.93 17.45
CA GLN A 16 5.20 -20.45 16.50
C GLN A 16 4.79 -20.75 15.04
N ARG A 17 4.25 -21.94 14.76
CA ARG A 17 3.74 -22.28 13.43
C ARG A 17 2.50 -21.48 13.04
N GLN A 18 1.61 -21.20 14.00
CA GLN A 18 0.45 -20.34 13.75
C GLN A 18 0.88 -18.91 13.43
N VAL A 19 1.87 -18.37 14.16
CA VAL A 19 2.45 -17.05 13.88
C VAL A 19 3.10 -17.01 12.50
N GLU A 20 3.91 -18.01 12.14
CA GLU A 20 4.52 -18.12 10.81
C GLU A 20 3.45 -18.14 9.69
N LEU A 21 2.42 -18.95 9.85
CA LEU A 21 1.33 -19.05 8.88
C LEU A 21 0.53 -17.75 8.78
N ALA A 22 0.16 -17.15 9.91
CA ALA A 22 -0.57 -15.89 9.95
C ALA A 22 0.26 -14.77 9.32
N THR A 23 1.55 -14.70 9.61
CA THR A 23 2.48 -13.74 9.01
C THR A 23 2.53 -13.89 7.49
N ALA A 24 2.66 -15.12 6.99
CA ALA A 24 2.66 -15.38 5.54
C ALA A 24 1.34 -14.92 4.88
N ILE A 25 0.19 -15.19 5.50
CA ILE A 25 -1.12 -14.72 5.01
C ILE A 25 -1.20 -13.19 5.01
N CYS A 26 -0.72 -12.53 6.07
CA CYS A 26 -0.72 -11.08 6.19
C CYS A 26 0.15 -10.42 5.12
N GLN A 27 1.37 -10.94 4.90
CA GLN A 27 2.27 -10.48 3.85
C GLN A 27 1.64 -10.63 2.46
N GLU A 28 1.02 -11.78 2.20
CA GLU A 28 0.34 -12.05 0.93
C GLU A 28 -0.83 -11.08 0.68
N ARG A 29 -1.64 -10.80 1.71
CA ARG A 29 -2.74 -9.83 1.62
C ARG A 29 -2.25 -8.42 1.30
N LEU A 30 -1.19 -7.97 1.97
CA LEU A 30 -0.58 -6.66 1.70
C LEU A 30 -0.05 -6.59 0.28
N MET A 31 0.65 -7.63 -0.20
CA MET A 31 1.13 -7.70 -1.58
C MET A 31 -0.01 -7.69 -2.59
N ALA A 32 -1.11 -8.39 -2.32
CA ALA A 32 -2.29 -8.39 -3.19
C ALA A 32 -2.95 -6.99 -3.29
N VAL A 33 -3.00 -6.26 -2.18
CA VAL A 33 -3.50 -4.88 -2.17
C VAL A 33 -2.60 -3.95 -2.97
N HIS A 34 -1.27 -4.02 -2.77
CA HIS A 34 -0.33 -3.26 -3.59
C HIS A 34 -0.48 -3.59 -5.08
N ALA A 35 -0.60 -4.86 -5.46
CA ALA A 35 -0.74 -5.24 -6.87
C ALA A 35 -2.02 -4.67 -7.49
N ARG A 36 -3.14 -4.75 -6.78
CA ARG A 36 -4.42 -4.18 -7.22
C ARG A 36 -4.33 -2.66 -7.41
N HIS A 37 -3.72 -1.96 -6.46
CA HIS A 37 -3.59 -0.50 -6.51
C HIS A 37 -2.57 -0.04 -7.55
N LEU A 38 -1.47 -0.77 -7.74
CA LEU A 38 -0.49 -0.49 -8.79
C LEU A 38 -1.09 -0.67 -10.18
N LEU A 39 -1.88 -1.71 -10.42
CA LEU A 39 -2.59 -1.89 -11.69
C LEU A 39 -3.55 -0.72 -11.96
N ALA A 40 -4.36 -0.34 -10.98
CA ALA A 40 -5.26 0.81 -11.11
C ALA A 40 -4.49 2.14 -11.30
N PHE A 41 -3.32 2.26 -10.67
CA PHE A 41 -2.44 3.41 -10.81
C PHE A 41 -1.85 3.49 -12.22
N VAL A 42 -1.35 2.37 -12.76
CA VAL A 42 -0.85 2.26 -14.13
C VAL A 42 -1.93 2.66 -15.12
N ASP A 43 -3.15 2.15 -14.98
CA ASP A 43 -4.27 2.52 -15.84
C ASP A 43 -4.55 4.03 -15.77
N LEU A 44 -4.55 4.61 -14.56
CA LEU A 44 -4.81 6.02 -14.30
C LEU A 44 -3.78 6.97 -14.95
N VAL A 45 -2.51 6.55 -15.07
CA VAL A 45 -1.42 7.40 -15.58
C VAL A 45 -0.91 7.00 -16.96
N SER A 46 -1.49 5.96 -17.57
CA SER A 46 -1.05 5.35 -18.83
C SER A 46 -1.02 6.33 -20.02
N ASP A 47 -1.86 7.37 -20.01
CA ASP A 47 -1.89 8.42 -21.04
C ASP A 47 -0.70 9.40 -20.96
N ARG A 48 0.07 9.36 -19.87
CA ARG A 48 1.08 10.37 -19.53
C ARG A 48 2.43 9.80 -19.14
N LEU A 49 2.47 8.58 -18.62
CA LEU A 49 3.68 7.95 -18.11
C LEU A 49 3.84 6.55 -18.73
N PRO A 50 5.06 6.18 -19.14
CA PRO A 50 5.35 4.81 -19.50
C PRO A 50 5.22 3.89 -18.28
N PHE A 51 4.93 2.62 -18.54
CA PHE A 51 4.67 1.60 -17.52
C PHE A 51 5.75 1.52 -16.44
N ASP A 52 7.03 1.41 -16.84
CA ASP A 52 8.15 1.27 -15.90
C ASP A 52 8.29 2.50 -14.99
N GLN A 53 8.04 3.70 -15.53
CA GLN A 53 8.05 4.93 -14.74
C GLN A 53 6.87 5.01 -13.76
N ALA A 54 5.70 4.47 -14.13
CA ALA A 54 4.58 4.37 -13.22
C ALA A 54 4.89 3.43 -12.04
N ILE A 55 5.54 2.29 -12.29
CA ILE A 55 6.01 1.38 -11.22
C ILE A 55 7.01 2.11 -10.31
N GLU A 56 8.02 2.76 -10.87
CA GLU A 56 9.05 3.47 -10.10
C GLU A 56 8.44 4.57 -9.21
N ILE A 57 7.50 5.36 -9.75
CA ILE A 57 6.82 6.40 -8.99
C ILE A 57 6.01 5.77 -7.85
N TYR A 58 5.24 4.72 -8.12
CA TYR A 58 4.40 4.08 -7.13
C TYR A 58 5.22 3.47 -5.99
N THR A 59 6.26 2.70 -6.30
CA THR A 59 7.11 2.06 -5.29
C THR A 59 7.85 3.08 -4.43
N ARG A 60 8.27 4.20 -5.04
CA ARG A 60 8.92 5.29 -4.30
C ARG A 60 7.94 6.05 -3.41
N VAL A 61 6.76 6.37 -3.91
CA VAL A 61 5.76 7.14 -3.15
C VAL A 61 5.26 6.34 -1.94
N LEU A 62 5.08 5.03 -2.07
CA LEU A 62 4.70 4.15 -0.95
C LEU A 62 5.89 3.57 -0.19
N GLU A 63 7.09 4.11 -0.39
CA GLU A 63 8.32 3.75 0.33
C GLU A 63 8.59 2.23 0.40
N LEU A 64 8.28 1.51 -0.68
CA LEU A 64 8.49 0.06 -0.73
C LEU A 64 9.99 -0.26 -0.73
N ASN A 65 10.37 -1.26 0.08
CA ASN A 65 11.74 -1.72 0.08
C ASN A 65 12.09 -2.44 -1.26
N PRO A 66 13.38 -2.62 -1.59
CA PRO A 66 13.79 -3.20 -2.88
C PRO A 66 13.31 -4.63 -3.12
N GLU A 67 13.04 -5.41 -2.07
CA GLU A 67 12.50 -6.76 -2.20
C GLU A 67 11.00 -6.72 -2.53
N GLN A 68 10.23 -5.94 -1.76
CA GLN A 68 8.80 -5.71 -2.00
C GLN A 68 8.56 -5.16 -3.40
N ALA A 69 9.34 -4.16 -3.83
CA ALA A 69 9.23 -3.57 -5.16
C ALA A 69 9.45 -4.59 -6.28
N ARG A 70 10.47 -5.46 -6.16
CA ARG A 70 10.75 -6.53 -7.14
C ARG A 70 9.63 -7.58 -7.19
N ASN A 71 9.15 -8.01 -6.03
CA ASN A 71 8.07 -8.99 -5.93
C ASN A 71 6.77 -8.43 -6.51
N LEU A 72 6.46 -7.18 -6.19
CA LEU A 72 5.29 -6.47 -6.71
C LEU A 72 5.35 -6.30 -8.23
N ALA A 73 6.48 -5.84 -8.78
CA ALA A 73 6.65 -5.67 -10.22
C ALA A 73 6.47 -6.99 -10.97
N SER A 74 7.10 -8.07 -10.48
CA SER A 74 6.96 -9.41 -11.06
C SER A 74 5.52 -9.89 -11.07
N ARG A 75 4.78 -9.63 -9.98
CA ARG A 75 3.37 -10.01 -9.85
C ARG A 75 2.46 -9.23 -10.78
N VAL A 76 2.67 -7.91 -10.90
CA VAL A 76 1.89 -7.06 -11.82
C VAL A 76 2.15 -7.44 -13.27
N LEU A 77 3.40 -7.73 -13.64
CA LEU A 77 3.72 -8.25 -14.98
C LEU A 77 3.03 -9.58 -15.26
N ALA A 78 3.03 -10.51 -14.31
CA ALA A 78 2.34 -11.79 -14.47
C ALA A 78 0.84 -11.61 -14.67
N GLU A 79 0.20 -10.75 -13.87
CA GLU A 79 -1.22 -10.43 -13.98
C GLU A 79 -1.56 -9.75 -15.33
N LEU A 80 -0.74 -8.81 -15.78
CA LEU A 80 -0.90 -8.19 -17.10
C LEU A 80 -0.71 -9.20 -18.23
N GLY A 81 0.28 -10.09 -18.12
CA GLY A 81 0.50 -11.16 -19.08
C GLY A 81 -0.69 -12.10 -19.23
N GLN A 82 -1.35 -12.42 -18.10
CA GLN A 82 -2.59 -13.20 -18.10
C GLN A 82 -3.76 -12.45 -18.76
N ARG A 83 -3.91 -11.15 -18.48
CA ARG A 83 -4.97 -10.31 -19.07
C ARG A 83 -4.82 -10.10 -20.57
N LEU A 84 -3.59 -9.88 -21.02
CA LEU A 84 -3.25 -9.65 -22.43
C LEU A 84 -3.20 -10.96 -23.24
N GLY A 85 -3.34 -12.11 -22.57
CA GLY A 85 -3.29 -13.41 -23.21
C GLY A 85 -1.98 -13.62 -23.94
N VAL A 86 -0.85 -13.32 -23.27
CA VAL A 86 0.50 -13.59 -23.80
C VAL A 86 0.58 -15.09 -24.09
N SER A 87 0.28 -15.43 -25.33
CA SER A 87 0.51 -16.76 -25.88
C SER A 87 2.01 -16.99 -25.89
N GLU A 88 2.44 -18.23 -25.64
CA GLU A 88 3.83 -18.72 -25.66
C GLU A 88 4.49 -18.59 -27.05
N ARG A 89 4.45 -17.41 -27.67
CA ARG A 89 5.20 -17.10 -28.88
C ARG A 89 6.51 -16.44 -28.47
N PRO A 90 7.67 -17.02 -28.84
CA PRO A 90 8.95 -16.39 -28.62
C PRO A 90 8.94 -14.99 -29.25
N LEU A 91 9.34 -13.99 -28.46
CA LEU A 91 9.57 -12.63 -28.95
C LEU A 91 10.66 -12.69 -30.05
N PRO A 92 10.41 -12.13 -31.26
CA PRO A 92 11.46 -11.98 -32.25
C PRO A 92 12.53 -11.02 -31.72
N ALA A 93 13.80 -11.37 -31.91
CA ALA A 93 14.94 -10.54 -31.51
C ALA A 93 14.86 -9.15 -32.14
N GLU A 94 15.04 -8.12 -31.31
CA GLU A 94 15.11 -6.70 -31.70
C GLU A 94 16.18 -6.47 -32.80
N PRO A 95 15.81 -5.89 -33.96
CA PRO A 95 16.79 -5.40 -34.92
C PRO A 95 17.16 -3.94 -34.63
N GLY A 96 18.42 -3.75 -34.22
CA GLY A 96 19.29 -2.61 -34.54
C GLY A 96 18.78 -1.18 -34.31
N SER A 97 19.22 -0.55 -33.22
CA SER A 97 19.22 0.92 -33.11
C SER A 97 20.35 1.51 -33.94
N VAL A 98 19.97 2.19 -35.02
CA VAL A 98 20.82 2.99 -35.90
C VAL A 98 21.22 4.28 -35.19
N ASP A 99 22.49 4.64 -35.38
CA ASP A 99 23.12 5.89 -34.98
C ASP A 99 22.65 7.03 -35.90
N GLU A 100 22.06 8.10 -35.35
CA GLU A 100 21.84 9.36 -36.06
C GLU A 100 22.22 10.54 -35.17
N THR A 101 23.42 11.05 -35.46
CA THR A 101 23.93 12.35 -35.04
C THR A 101 23.39 13.41 -36.00
N GLU A 102 22.57 14.34 -35.53
CA GLU A 102 22.33 15.61 -36.25
C GLU A 102 22.51 16.80 -35.30
N ALA A 103 23.40 17.70 -35.73
CA ALA A 103 23.76 18.93 -35.06
C ALA A 103 22.70 20.01 -35.29
N GLU A 104 22.20 20.63 -34.20
CA GLU A 104 21.31 21.79 -34.28
C GLU A 104 22.09 23.07 -34.60
N GLU A 105 21.73 23.73 -35.71
CA GLU A 105 22.09 25.12 -36.00
C GLU A 105 21.26 26.10 -35.13
N PRO A 106 21.81 27.25 -34.70
CA PRO A 106 21.05 28.23 -33.93
C PRO A 106 20.16 29.12 -34.82
N GLU A 107 18.83 29.02 -34.64
CA GLU A 107 17.79 29.82 -35.29
C GLU A 107 17.76 31.32 -34.86
N PRO A 108 17.39 32.26 -35.74
CA PRO A 108 17.41 33.70 -35.47
C PRO A 108 16.17 34.21 -34.69
N PRO A 109 16.29 35.30 -33.91
CA PRO A 109 15.22 35.77 -33.02
C PRO A 109 14.23 36.71 -33.76
N GLY A 110 12.94 36.35 -33.81
CA GLY A 110 11.93 37.30 -34.29
C GLY A 110 10.53 36.80 -34.68
N ARG A 111 10.02 35.66 -34.17
CA ARG A 111 8.68 35.15 -34.55
C ARG A 111 7.69 34.94 -33.39
N PRO A 112 6.36 35.00 -33.64
CA PRO A 112 5.26 34.92 -32.66
C PRO A 112 5.18 33.61 -31.84
N GLY A 113 6.12 32.68 -32.04
CA GLY A 113 6.28 31.45 -31.27
C GLY A 113 6.62 31.67 -29.79
N ALA A 114 7.13 32.83 -29.37
CA ALA A 114 7.44 33.08 -27.95
C ALA A 114 6.19 33.11 -27.04
N LEU A 115 5.04 33.57 -27.56
CA LEU A 115 3.77 33.58 -26.82
C LEU A 115 3.12 32.18 -26.82
N LEU A 116 3.19 31.45 -27.94
CA LEU A 116 2.75 30.06 -28.03
C LEU A 116 3.63 29.12 -27.20
N ALA A 117 4.94 29.36 -27.12
CA ALA A 117 5.87 28.64 -26.26
C ALA A 117 5.60 28.92 -24.78
N LYS A 118 5.24 30.15 -24.41
CA LYS A 118 4.79 30.49 -23.03
C LYS A 118 3.46 29.82 -22.70
N LEU A 119 2.52 29.76 -23.64
CA LEU A 119 1.24 29.08 -23.46
C LEU A 119 1.41 27.55 -23.38
N GLY A 120 2.25 26.97 -24.24
CA GLY A 120 2.63 25.56 -24.20
C GLY A 120 3.36 25.19 -22.91
N ARG A 121 4.21 26.06 -22.38
CA ARG A 121 4.89 25.88 -21.08
C ARG A 121 3.90 25.91 -19.91
N ARG A 122 2.90 26.79 -19.95
CA ARG A 122 1.80 26.84 -18.96
C ARG A 122 0.87 25.63 -19.05
N LEU A 123 0.53 25.18 -20.27
CA LEU A 123 -0.27 23.98 -20.49
C LEU A 123 0.48 22.72 -20.04
N ARG A 124 1.79 22.63 -20.31
CA ARG A 124 2.66 21.56 -19.80
C ARG A 124 2.76 21.59 -18.28
N GLY A 125 2.88 22.78 -17.68
CA GLY A 125 2.86 22.96 -16.22
C GLY A 125 1.54 22.50 -15.58
N ARG A 126 0.39 22.93 -16.11
CA ARG A 126 -0.94 22.50 -15.61
C ARG A 126 -1.17 21.00 -15.77
N ARG A 127 -0.71 20.39 -16.87
CA ARG A 127 -0.76 18.93 -17.06
C ARG A 127 0.11 18.20 -16.03
N GLN A 128 1.27 18.75 -15.70
CA GLN A 128 2.14 18.20 -14.67
C GLN A 128 1.53 18.36 -13.26
N GLU A 129 0.86 19.47 -12.97
CA GLU A 129 0.10 19.66 -11.73
C GLU A 129 -1.07 18.68 -11.60
N ASP A 130 -1.89 18.50 -12.66
CA ASP A 130 -2.98 17.52 -12.68
C ASP A 130 -2.46 16.07 -12.51
N LEU A 131 -1.34 15.73 -13.16
CA LEU A 131 -0.70 14.43 -12.98
C LEU A 131 -0.23 14.22 -11.53
N ARG A 132 0.47 15.19 -10.94
CA ARG A 132 0.91 15.12 -9.53
C ARG A 132 -0.26 14.98 -8.57
N TYR A 133 -1.33 15.74 -8.82
CA TYR A 133 -2.55 15.66 -8.02
C TYR A 133 -3.17 14.26 -8.07
N ARG A 134 -3.31 13.67 -9.27
CA ARG A 134 -3.83 12.30 -9.42
C ARG A 134 -2.93 11.25 -8.78
N ILE A 135 -1.61 11.40 -8.90
CA ILE A 135 -0.64 10.52 -8.24
C ILE A 135 -0.85 10.55 -6.73
N ASN A 136 -0.95 11.74 -6.14
CA ASN A 136 -1.16 11.89 -4.70
C ASN A 136 -2.48 11.29 -4.23
N LEU A 137 -3.58 11.48 -4.98
CA LEU A 137 -4.87 10.86 -4.63
C LEU A 137 -4.82 9.34 -4.72
N ALA A 138 -4.17 8.79 -5.75
CA ALA A 138 -4.05 7.35 -5.92
C ALA A 138 -3.16 6.72 -4.84
N ALA A 139 -2.07 7.41 -4.46
CA ALA A 139 -1.22 7.02 -3.35
C ALA A 139 -1.99 7.04 -2.02
N ALA A 140 -2.70 8.14 -1.71
CA ALA A 140 -3.51 8.22 -0.50
C ALA A 140 -4.57 7.10 -0.43
N ARG A 141 -5.22 6.78 -1.55
CA ARG A 141 -6.17 5.66 -1.62
C ARG A 141 -5.48 4.30 -1.39
N ALA A 142 -4.25 4.14 -1.86
CA ALA A 142 -3.47 2.92 -1.62
C ALA A 142 -3.04 2.82 -0.16
N GLU A 143 -2.52 3.90 0.42
CA GLU A 143 -2.14 3.98 1.83
C GLU A 143 -3.30 3.63 2.76
N ASP A 144 -4.50 4.20 2.52
CA ASP A 144 -5.69 3.90 3.31
C ASP A 144 -6.11 2.42 3.20
N ALA A 145 -6.08 1.84 2.00
CA ALA A 145 -6.37 0.42 1.80
C ALA A 145 -5.33 -0.51 2.45
N ILE A 146 -4.05 -0.13 2.42
CA ILE A 146 -2.97 -0.84 3.11
C ILE A 146 -3.19 -0.76 4.62
N PHE A 147 -3.56 0.42 5.11
CA PHE A 147 -3.84 0.67 6.52
C PHE A 147 -5.00 -0.20 7.03
N ASP A 148 -6.13 -0.23 6.31
CA ASP A 148 -7.26 -1.10 6.64
C ASP A 148 -6.86 -2.58 6.61
N THR A 149 -6.01 -2.96 5.65
CA THR A 149 -5.48 -4.33 5.58
C THR A 149 -4.62 -4.68 6.79
N HIS A 150 -3.86 -3.74 7.35
CA HIS A 150 -3.14 -3.96 8.60
C HIS A 150 -4.10 -4.19 9.78
N VAL A 151 -5.19 -3.45 9.87
CA VAL A 151 -6.22 -3.67 10.92
C VAL A 151 -6.85 -5.07 10.77
N ASP A 152 -7.24 -5.46 9.57
CA ASP A 152 -7.81 -6.79 9.29
C ASP A 152 -6.85 -7.94 9.61
N ASN A 153 -5.55 -7.70 9.37
CA ASN A 153 -4.47 -8.64 9.65
C ASN A 153 -4.16 -8.73 11.16
N ALA A 154 -4.21 -7.62 11.90
CA ALA A 154 -4.13 -7.65 13.36
C ALA A 154 -5.29 -8.48 13.96
N LEU A 155 -6.50 -8.30 13.43
CA LEU A 155 -7.66 -9.12 13.83
C LEU A 155 -7.51 -10.60 13.39
N LEU A 156 -6.77 -10.89 12.32
CA LEU A 156 -6.41 -12.27 11.97
C LEU A 156 -5.55 -12.91 13.05
N PHE A 157 -4.57 -12.18 13.60
CA PHE A 157 -3.75 -12.66 14.73
C PHE A 157 -4.62 -12.92 15.96
N VAL A 158 -5.53 -12.00 16.31
CA VAL A 158 -6.47 -12.21 17.43
C VAL A 158 -7.27 -13.51 17.26
N ARG A 159 -7.78 -13.78 16.05
CA ARG A 159 -8.53 -15.02 15.78
C ARG A 159 -7.64 -16.26 15.76
N ALA A 160 -6.46 -16.18 15.17
CA ALA A 160 -5.57 -17.32 14.99
C ALA A 160 -4.93 -17.76 16.31
N LEU A 161 -4.66 -16.81 17.21
CA LEU A 161 -3.91 -17.03 18.45
C LEU A 161 -4.79 -16.97 19.70
N GLY A 162 -6.10 -16.73 19.55
CA GLY A 162 -7.01 -16.45 20.67
C GLY A 162 -7.21 -17.58 21.68
N GLU A 163 -6.77 -18.81 21.36
CA GLU A 163 -6.73 -19.91 22.34
C GLU A 163 -5.53 -19.80 23.29
N GLU A 164 -4.44 -19.14 22.87
CA GLU A 164 -3.19 -19.05 23.61
C GLU A 164 -2.92 -17.64 24.15
N LEU A 165 -3.39 -16.58 23.46
CA LEU A 165 -3.11 -15.18 23.78
C LEU A 165 -4.38 -14.33 23.88
N PRO A 166 -4.45 -13.38 24.82
CA PRO A 166 -5.52 -12.39 24.84
C PRO A 166 -5.38 -11.40 23.66
N PRO A 167 -6.47 -10.74 23.23
CA PRO A 167 -6.45 -9.87 22.05
C PRO A 167 -5.37 -8.77 22.05
N PRO A 168 -5.11 -8.03 23.15
CA PRO A 168 -4.05 -7.02 23.16
C PRO A 168 -2.69 -7.60 22.83
N GLU A 169 -2.32 -8.73 23.45
CA GLU A 169 -1.02 -9.40 23.23
C GLU A 169 -0.90 -9.95 21.80
N ALA A 170 -2.00 -10.48 21.23
CA ALA A 170 -2.00 -10.94 19.84
C ALA A 170 -1.82 -9.77 18.84
N ILE A 171 -2.36 -8.59 19.13
CA ILE A 171 -2.19 -7.38 18.31
C ILE A 171 -0.78 -6.82 18.46
N ASP A 172 -0.23 -6.79 19.67
CA ASP A 172 1.17 -6.38 19.91
C ASP A 172 2.13 -7.29 19.12
N LEU A 173 1.92 -8.61 19.20
CA LEU A 173 2.72 -9.57 18.44
C LEU A 173 2.61 -9.35 16.93
N TYR A 174 1.43 -8.97 16.41
CA TYR A 174 1.27 -8.60 15.00
C TYR A 174 2.09 -7.36 14.64
N VAL A 175 1.97 -6.28 15.44
CA VAL A 175 2.68 -5.02 15.24
C VAL A 175 4.19 -5.24 15.21
N GLU A 176 4.70 -6.02 16.17
CA GLU A 176 6.11 -6.38 16.26
C GLU A 176 6.56 -7.25 15.08
N THR A 177 5.82 -8.32 14.78
CA THR A 177 6.18 -9.27 13.72
C THR A 177 6.22 -8.61 12.34
N MET A 178 5.29 -7.68 12.10
CA MET A 178 5.21 -6.95 10.85
C MET A 178 6.05 -5.66 10.84
N MET A 179 6.74 -5.34 11.95
CA MET A 179 7.64 -4.19 12.07
C MET A 179 6.99 -2.87 11.67
N LEU A 180 5.76 -2.62 12.13
CA LEU A 180 5.03 -1.40 11.77
C LEU A 180 5.76 -0.15 12.32
N PRO A 181 5.84 0.95 11.56
CA PRO A 181 6.30 2.24 12.08
C PRO A 181 5.45 2.69 13.27
N GLU A 182 6.04 3.33 14.27
CA GLU A 182 5.39 3.71 15.54
C GLU A 182 4.04 4.43 15.33
N GLY A 183 3.97 5.42 14.44
CA GLY A 183 2.72 6.13 14.15
C GLY A 183 1.64 5.27 13.47
N TYR A 184 2.01 4.22 12.73
CA TYR A 184 1.06 3.26 12.16
C TYR A 184 0.64 2.22 13.20
N ALA A 185 1.59 1.75 14.00
CA ALA A 185 1.40 0.76 15.05
C ALA A 185 0.30 1.18 16.02
N ASP A 186 0.38 2.40 16.57
CA ASP A 186 -0.60 2.91 17.55
C ASP A 186 -2.01 2.95 16.98
N VAL A 187 -2.17 3.44 15.74
CA VAL A 187 -3.48 3.56 15.11
C VAL A 187 -4.05 2.18 14.78
N VAL A 188 -3.23 1.27 14.25
CA VAL A 188 -3.66 -0.11 13.96
C VAL A 188 -4.06 -0.82 15.25
N TYR A 189 -3.25 -0.68 16.29
CA TYR A 189 -3.49 -1.27 17.61
C TYR A 189 -4.83 -0.84 18.18
N HIS A 190 -5.06 0.48 18.28
CA HIS A 190 -6.30 1.01 18.85
C HIS A 190 -7.53 0.75 17.97
N ARG A 191 -7.40 0.77 16.64
CA ARG A 191 -8.53 0.41 15.76
C ARG A 191 -8.90 -1.06 15.87
N ALA A 192 -7.92 -1.96 15.94
CA ALA A 192 -8.17 -3.38 16.13
C ALA A 192 -8.82 -3.65 17.49
N LEU A 193 -8.29 -3.06 18.57
CA LEU A 193 -8.89 -3.17 19.90
C LEU A 193 -10.30 -2.60 19.97
N ARG A 194 -10.59 -1.48 19.29
CA ARG A 194 -11.96 -0.95 19.20
C ARG A 194 -12.91 -1.99 18.58
N ILE A 195 -12.51 -2.65 17.49
CA ILE A 195 -13.34 -3.66 16.83
C ILE A 195 -13.55 -4.88 17.75
N VAL A 196 -12.52 -5.29 18.50
CA VAL A 196 -12.66 -6.36 19.51
C VAL A 196 -13.59 -5.90 20.64
N ALA A 197 -13.44 -4.67 21.13
CA ALA A 197 -14.27 -4.10 22.19
C ALA A 197 -15.76 -4.07 21.80
N GLU A 198 -16.07 -3.71 20.56
CA GLU A 198 -17.43 -3.73 20.01
C GLU A 198 -18.07 -5.13 20.01
N GLN A 199 -17.28 -6.20 20.09
CA GLN A 199 -17.75 -7.58 20.13
C GLN A 199 -17.92 -8.13 21.55
N VAL A 200 -17.17 -7.62 22.53
CA VAL A 200 -17.08 -8.22 23.88
C VAL A 200 -17.59 -7.32 24.99
N LEU A 201 -17.65 -6.00 24.76
CA LEU A 201 -18.16 -5.04 25.74
C LEU A 201 -19.64 -4.74 25.47
N PRO A 202 -20.41 -4.35 26.51
CA PRO A 202 -21.73 -3.78 26.31
C PRO A 202 -21.68 -2.58 25.36
N PRO A 203 -22.74 -2.34 24.55
CA PRO A 203 -22.79 -1.16 23.70
C PRO A 203 -22.73 0.11 24.57
N LEU A 204 -22.10 1.16 24.02
CA LEU A 204 -22.10 2.46 24.67
C LEU A 204 -23.56 2.96 24.84
N PRO A 205 -23.87 3.67 25.93
CA PRO A 205 -25.18 4.30 26.08
C PRO A 205 -25.48 5.19 24.87
N SER A 206 -26.70 5.12 24.36
CA SER A 206 -27.12 6.06 23.33
C SER A 206 -27.09 7.49 23.91
N GLU A 207 -26.75 8.51 23.10
CA GLU A 207 -26.62 9.90 23.55
C GLU A 207 -27.90 10.52 24.17
N GLY A 208 -29.00 9.77 24.28
CA GLY A 208 -30.27 10.18 24.89
C GLY A 208 -30.68 9.45 26.18
N GLU A 209 -29.90 8.50 26.69
CA GLU A 209 -30.33 7.63 27.82
C GLU A 209 -29.87 8.11 29.21
N THR A 210 -29.30 9.31 29.30
CA THR A 210 -28.99 9.98 30.58
C THR A 210 -30.16 10.85 31.06
N ALA A 211 -31.35 10.29 31.18
CA ALA A 211 -32.48 10.82 31.93
C ALA A 211 -33.41 9.62 32.19
N VAL A 212 -33.61 9.10 33.39
CA VAL A 212 -34.14 9.72 34.60
C VAL A 212 -33.87 8.77 35.79
N PRO A 213 -33.44 9.23 36.98
CA PRO A 213 -33.54 8.40 38.17
C PRO A 213 -35.02 8.23 38.56
N SER A 214 -35.55 7.02 38.38
CA SER A 214 -36.87 6.65 38.88
C SER A 214 -36.86 6.76 40.40
N THR A 215 -37.55 7.76 40.92
CA THR A 215 -37.80 7.90 42.35
C THR A 215 -39.12 7.21 42.64
N THR A 216 -39.10 6.16 43.48
CA THR A 216 -40.30 5.63 44.15
C THR A 216 -39.90 5.23 45.56
#